data_AF-A0A097ENL7-F1
#
_entry.id   AF-A0A097ENL7-F1
#
_cell.length_a   1.000
_cell.length_b   1.000
_cell.length_c   1.000
_cell.angle_alpha   90.00
_cell.angle_beta   90.00
_cell.angle_gamma   90.00
#
_symmetry.space_group_name_H-M   'P 1'
#
loop_
_entity.id
_entity.type
_entity.pdbx_description
1 polymer ?
#
loop_
_entity_poly.entity_id
_entity_poly.type
_entity_poly.pdbx_seq_one_letter_code
_entity_poly.pdbx_strand_id
1 'polypeptide(L)'
;MKKTKLIALMAMAAFGATSMSYAADADKSDSQPNLSPEGYWVQFDEDKDAGRGMPQGIIHTYVVNKDTKDARGKNGTLQMEIVVPLMNVDAAGKPTKPRLTCHNCKDGSYNGFTYKGKNANLQGLVFAGNMQKQSGTGVKGQKSDVYKNGGVINPNDGKVYASEAQVQDGGETMYAKAAYIVWGKELGSKDAHWKRISKADYEKVKADCGVTSKGVYANDNSEVTAKCINYPVGQFGVKSPV
;
A
#
# COMPACT_ATOMS: atom_id res chain seq x y z
N MET A 1 5.13 -26.33 52.10
CA MET A 1 6.48 -25.89 52.59
C MET A 1 7.43 -27.09 52.64
N LYS A 2 8.66 -26.92 52.12
CA LYS A 2 9.90 -27.75 52.15
C LYS A 2 10.70 -27.26 50.91
N LYS A 3 11.92 -26.66 50.93
CA LYS A 3 13.18 -26.85 51.70
C LYS A 3 13.73 -28.28 51.55
N THR A 4 14.97 -28.59 51.12
CA THR A 4 16.19 -27.86 50.66
C THR A 4 17.16 -28.90 50.01
N LYS A 5 18.32 -28.69 49.35
CA LYS A 5 19.36 -27.63 49.05
C LYS A 5 19.84 -27.88 47.56
N LEU A 6 20.69 -27.12 46.81
CA LEU A 6 22.13 -26.73 46.95
C LEU A 6 23.08 -27.97 47.03
N ILE A 7 24.15 -28.17 46.22
CA ILE A 7 25.26 -27.28 45.76
C ILE A 7 25.75 -27.60 44.32
N ALA A 8 26.54 -26.68 43.74
CA ALA A 8 27.05 -26.63 42.37
C ALA A 8 28.21 -27.62 42.01
N LEU A 9 28.55 -27.63 40.71
CA LEU A 9 29.94 -27.60 40.27
C LEU A 9 30.11 -26.56 39.14
N MET A 10 31.22 -25.81 39.14
CA MET A 10 31.57 -24.90 38.05
C MET A 10 32.44 -25.61 37.02
N ALA A 11 32.24 -25.32 35.73
CA ALA A 11 33.21 -25.57 34.68
C ALA A 11 33.52 -24.25 33.98
N MET A 12 34.68 -23.66 34.26
CA MET A 12 35.17 -22.49 33.55
C MET A 12 35.83 -22.91 32.24
N ALA A 13 35.27 -22.47 31.12
CA ALA A 13 35.91 -22.47 29.83
C ALA A 13 35.83 -21.05 29.25
N ALA A 14 36.97 -20.35 29.24
CA ALA A 14 37.09 -19.01 28.65
C ALA A 14 37.77 -19.10 27.26
N PHE A 15 37.81 -17.97 26.57
CA PHE A 15 38.41 -17.73 25.25
C PHE A 15 37.61 -18.27 24.05
N GLY A 16 36.95 -17.33 23.36
CA GLY A 16 36.09 -17.56 22.20
C GLY A 16 35.36 -16.27 21.84
N ALA A 17 36.09 -15.25 21.39
CA ALA A 17 35.57 -13.89 21.28
C ALA A 17 34.72 -13.66 20.01
N THR A 18 33.39 -13.71 20.17
CA THR A 18 32.44 -13.03 19.27
C THR A 18 31.35 -12.35 20.10
N SER A 19 31.48 -11.04 20.32
CA SER A 19 30.42 -10.22 20.89
C SER A 19 29.29 -10.04 19.86
N MET A 20 28.35 -11.00 19.81
CA MET A 20 27.13 -10.86 19.02
C MET A 20 26.15 -9.88 19.69
N SER A 21 26.53 -8.60 19.65
CA SER A 21 25.73 -7.47 20.11
C SER A 21 24.55 -7.21 19.15
N TYR A 22 23.61 -8.14 19.04
CA TYR A 22 22.29 -7.89 18.45
C TYR A 22 21.38 -7.11 19.43
N ALA A 23 21.94 -6.04 19.97
CA ALA A 23 21.25 -4.91 20.57
C ALA A 23 21.41 -3.70 19.64
N ALA A 24 20.99 -3.89 18.38
CA ALA A 24 20.63 -2.77 17.53
C ALA A 24 19.25 -2.28 17.98
N ASP A 25 19.19 -1.66 19.15
CA ASP A 25 18.08 -0.79 19.53
C ASP A 25 18.03 0.34 18.50
N ALA A 26 17.22 0.16 17.47
CA ALA A 26 17.06 1.14 16.41
C ALA A 26 16.41 2.39 17.00
N ASP A 27 17.18 3.48 17.12
CA ASP A 27 16.76 4.75 17.71
C ASP A 27 15.41 5.25 17.17
N LYS A 28 14.34 4.97 17.92
CA LYS A 28 13.00 5.54 17.68
C LYS A 28 12.89 6.98 18.20
N SER A 29 14.00 7.72 18.20
CA SER A 29 14.20 8.93 19.00
C SER A 29 14.85 10.10 18.24
N ASP A 30 14.70 10.19 16.91
CA ASP A 30 14.69 11.52 16.24
C ASP A 30 14.11 11.58 14.80
N SER A 31 13.54 10.49 14.27
CA SER A 31 12.95 10.51 12.93
C SER A 31 11.71 11.41 12.87
N GLN A 32 11.88 12.63 12.34
CA GLN A 32 10.78 13.58 12.06
C GLN A 32 9.62 12.88 11.33
N PRO A 33 8.35 13.08 11.75
CA PRO A 33 7.17 12.51 11.11
C PRO A 33 7.16 12.67 9.57
N ASN A 34 7.23 11.55 8.83
CA ASN A 34 7.27 11.58 7.37
C ASN A 34 5.86 11.77 6.80
N LEU A 35 5.41 13.02 6.78
CA LEU A 35 4.13 13.46 6.24
C LEU A 35 4.15 13.70 4.71
N SER A 36 5.18 13.23 3.99
CA SER A 36 5.17 13.27 2.52
C SER A 36 4.13 12.27 1.97
N PRO A 37 3.25 12.66 1.05
CA PRO A 37 2.31 11.73 0.41
C PRO A 37 3.00 10.76 -0.55
N GLU A 38 4.28 10.94 -0.83
CA GLU A 38 5.05 10.12 -1.78
C GLU A 38 5.65 8.88 -1.10
N GLY A 39 5.79 7.78 -1.86
CA GLY A 39 6.38 6.52 -1.40
C GLY A 39 5.57 5.28 -1.77
N TYR A 40 5.77 4.20 -1.01
CA TYR A 40 5.11 2.92 -1.20
C TYR A 40 4.20 2.59 -0.03
N TRP A 41 3.02 2.04 -0.33
CA TRP A 41 1.96 1.76 0.64
C TRP A 41 1.35 0.39 0.36
N VAL A 42 1.20 -0.44 1.38
CA VAL A 42 0.44 -1.68 1.27
C VAL A 42 -1.05 -1.40 1.53
N GLN A 43 -1.87 -1.68 0.52
CA GLN A 43 -3.33 -1.65 0.62
C GLN A 43 -3.82 -2.96 1.24
N PHE A 44 -4.66 -2.85 2.26
CA PHE A 44 -5.38 -4.00 2.83
C PHE A 44 -6.82 -4.04 2.29
N ASP A 45 -7.44 -5.21 2.37
CA ASP A 45 -8.89 -5.28 2.38
C ASP A 45 -9.45 -4.86 3.75
N GLU A 46 -10.54 -4.10 3.76
CA GLU A 46 -11.19 -3.60 4.97
C GLU A 46 -12.69 -3.94 5.04
N ASP A 47 -13.19 -4.70 4.07
CA ASP A 47 -14.58 -5.14 4.04
C ASP A 47 -14.83 -6.22 5.12
N LYS A 48 -16.03 -6.80 5.12
CA LYS A 48 -16.48 -7.79 6.13
C LYS A 48 -16.67 -9.17 5.51
N ASP A 49 -15.67 -9.60 4.75
CA ASP A 49 -15.58 -10.93 4.15
C ASP A 49 -14.25 -11.64 4.48
N ALA A 50 -13.93 -12.74 3.80
CA ALA A 50 -12.77 -13.57 4.12
C ALA A 50 -11.44 -12.99 3.59
N GLY A 51 -11.47 -11.87 2.85
CA GLY A 51 -10.28 -11.07 2.53
C GLY A 51 -9.86 -10.09 3.63
N ARG A 52 -10.72 -9.83 4.64
CA ARG A 52 -10.50 -8.76 5.63
C ARG A 52 -9.10 -8.80 6.24
N GLY A 53 -8.39 -7.68 6.12
CA GLY A 53 -7.05 -7.48 6.67
C GLY A 53 -5.91 -8.11 5.87
N MET A 54 -6.19 -8.75 4.73
CA MET A 54 -5.18 -9.29 3.82
C MET A 54 -4.64 -8.21 2.87
N PRO A 55 -3.36 -8.27 2.45
CA PRO A 55 -2.78 -7.29 1.52
C PRO A 55 -3.30 -7.46 0.09
N GLN A 56 -4.10 -6.51 -0.42
CA GLN A 56 -4.58 -6.52 -1.80
C GLN A 56 -3.50 -6.15 -2.82
N GLY A 57 -2.58 -5.25 -2.45
CA GLY A 57 -1.47 -4.85 -3.31
C GLY A 57 -0.58 -3.76 -2.71
N ILE A 58 0.47 -3.39 -3.45
CA ILE A 58 1.31 -2.22 -3.18
C ILE A 58 0.95 -1.10 -4.14
N ILE A 59 0.66 0.07 -3.57
CA ILE A 59 0.46 1.33 -4.28
C ILE A 59 1.73 2.18 -4.16
N HIS A 60 2.21 2.69 -5.28
CA HIS A 60 3.22 3.74 -5.35
C HIS A 60 2.53 5.09 -5.54
N THR A 61 2.95 6.11 -4.79
CA THR A 61 2.39 7.45 -4.85
C THR A 61 3.48 8.48 -5.11
N TYR A 62 3.21 9.42 -6.02
CA TYR A 62 4.16 10.44 -6.46
C TYR A 62 3.46 11.74 -6.86
N VAL A 63 4.15 12.86 -6.68
CA VAL A 63 3.71 14.19 -7.13
C VAL A 63 4.26 14.46 -8.53
N VAL A 64 3.38 14.87 -9.45
CA VAL A 64 3.76 15.20 -10.82
C VAL A 64 4.73 16.37 -10.83
N ASN A 65 5.85 16.17 -11.48
CA ASN A 65 6.87 17.18 -11.76
C ASN A 65 7.19 17.20 -13.27
N LYS A 66 8.04 18.14 -13.70
CA LYS A 66 8.45 18.31 -15.12
C LYS A 66 9.12 17.07 -15.74
N ASP A 67 9.63 16.14 -14.93
CA ASP A 67 10.36 14.94 -15.37
C ASP A 67 9.47 13.68 -15.35
N THR A 68 8.19 13.82 -14.98
CA THR A 68 7.22 12.72 -14.84
C THR A 68 6.69 12.28 -16.22
N LYS A 69 7.36 11.29 -16.83
CA LYS A 69 7.10 10.82 -18.21
C LYS A 69 5.66 10.39 -18.50
N ASP A 70 4.96 9.80 -17.53
CA ASP A 70 3.60 9.25 -17.70
C ASP A 70 2.51 10.05 -16.97
N ALA A 71 2.70 11.36 -16.83
CA ALA A 71 1.77 12.24 -16.12
C ALA A 71 0.30 12.13 -16.61
N ARG A 72 -0.56 11.54 -15.77
CA ARG A 72 -2.03 11.45 -15.95
C ARG A 72 -2.80 12.62 -15.33
N GLY A 73 -2.10 13.60 -14.77
CA GLY A 73 -2.63 14.78 -14.08
C GLY A 73 -1.63 15.94 -14.13
N LYS A 74 -2.03 17.11 -13.61
CA LYS A 74 -1.26 18.36 -13.71
C LYS A 74 -0.01 18.37 -12.81
N ASN A 75 1.00 19.16 -13.17
CA ASN A 75 2.18 19.44 -12.33
C ASN A 75 1.76 19.90 -10.92
N GLY A 76 2.39 19.36 -9.88
CA GLY A 76 2.06 19.60 -8.47
C GLY A 76 0.89 18.79 -7.92
N THR A 77 0.27 17.89 -8.71
CA THR A 77 -0.81 17.00 -8.23
C THR A 77 -0.29 15.61 -7.86
N LEU A 78 -0.98 14.92 -6.95
CA LEU A 78 -0.67 13.55 -6.55
C LEU A 78 -1.27 12.53 -7.54
N GLN A 79 -0.51 11.48 -7.84
CA GLN A 79 -0.94 10.28 -8.57
C GLN A 79 -0.66 9.01 -7.75
N MET A 80 -1.39 7.94 -8.09
CA MET A 80 -1.32 6.62 -7.44
C MET A 80 -1.30 5.51 -8.49
N GLU A 81 -0.34 4.62 -8.36
CA GLU A 81 -0.01 3.54 -9.30
C GLU A 81 0.00 2.19 -8.57
N ILE A 82 -0.67 1.17 -9.11
CA ILE A 82 -0.56 -0.20 -8.60
C ILE A 82 0.77 -0.79 -9.08
N VAL A 83 1.75 -0.95 -8.20
CA VAL A 83 3.10 -1.45 -8.55
C VAL A 83 3.32 -2.92 -8.24
N VAL A 84 2.52 -3.52 -7.35
CA VAL A 84 2.41 -4.98 -7.20
C VAL A 84 0.95 -5.33 -6.83
N PRO A 85 0.15 -5.96 -7.71
CA PRO A 85 -1.15 -6.51 -7.32
C PRO A 85 -0.94 -7.91 -6.68
N LEU A 86 -1.44 -8.13 -5.46
CA LEU A 86 -1.15 -9.34 -4.67
C LEU A 86 -2.30 -10.35 -4.67
N MET A 87 -3.53 -9.88 -4.44
CA MET A 87 -4.76 -10.69 -4.49
C MET A 87 -5.95 -9.86 -4.97
N ASN A 88 -7.08 -10.52 -5.19
CA ASN A 88 -8.39 -9.92 -5.41
C ASN A 88 -9.45 -10.67 -4.58
N VAL A 89 -10.48 -9.97 -4.10
CA VAL A 89 -11.65 -10.62 -3.49
C VAL A 89 -12.67 -10.97 -4.60
N ASP A 90 -13.18 -12.20 -4.62
CA ASP A 90 -14.19 -12.63 -5.59
C ASP A 90 -15.62 -12.26 -5.17
N ALA A 91 -16.61 -12.53 -6.03
CA ALA A 91 -18.02 -12.23 -5.76
C ALA A 91 -18.64 -13.08 -4.63
N ALA A 92 -17.91 -14.05 -4.08
CA ALA A 92 -18.28 -14.85 -2.91
C ALA A 92 -17.50 -14.44 -1.65
N GLY A 93 -16.77 -13.32 -1.68
CA GLY A 93 -16.01 -12.80 -0.55
C GLY A 93 -14.72 -13.58 -0.25
N LYS A 94 -14.12 -14.24 -1.26
CA LYS A 94 -12.93 -15.10 -1.08
C LYS A 94 -11.66 -14.49 -1.70
N PRO A 95 -10.50 -14.63 -1.03
CA PRO A 95 -9.20 -14.32 -1.63
C PRO A 95 -8.91 -15.17 -2.87
N THR A 96 -8.54 -14.51 -3.96
CA THR A 96 -8.18 -15.11 -5.24
C THR A 96 -6.94 -14.43 -5.83
N LYS A 97 -6.36 -15.02 -6.89
CA LYS A 97 -5.25 -14.41 -7.64
C LYS A 97 -5.62 -12.99 -8.11
N PRO A 98 -4.64 -12.07 -8.20
CA PRO A 98 -4.89 -10.72 -8.70
C PRO A 98 -5.37 -10.77 -10.16
N ARG A 99 -6.20 -9.82 -10.54
CA ARG A 99 -6.65 -9.68 -11.93
C ARG A 99 -5.49 -9.19 -12.79
N LEU A 100 -5.39 -9.70 -14.01
CA LEU A 100 -4.28 -9.39 -14.91
C LEU A 100 -4.42 -7.96 -15.48
N THR A 101 -5.63 -7.64 -15.94
CA THR A 101 -5.99 -6.35 -16.54
C THR A 101 -7.36 -5.89 -16.06
N CYS A 102 -7.66 -4.61 -16.21
CA CYS A 102 -9.01 -4.11 -16.00
C CYS A 102 -9.89 -4.31 -17.25
N HIS A 103 -10.48 -5.50 -17.38
CA HIS A 103 -11.40 -5.84 -18.47
C HIS A 103 -12.65 -4.94 -18.53
N ASN A 104 -13.14 -4.47 -17.38
CA ASN A 104 -14.34 -3.63 -17.27
C ASN A 104 -14.05 -2.13 -17.47
N CYS A 105 -12.79 -1.72 -17.37
CA CYS A 105 -12.41 -0.32 -17.52
C CYS A 105 -12.52 0.15 -18.97
N LYS A 106 -12.67 1.46 -19.11
CA LYS A 106 -12.55 2.18 -20.39
C LYS A 106 -11.42 3.20 -20.26
N ASP A 107 -11.12 3.90 -21.35
CA ASP A 107 -10.28 5.09 -21.30
C ASP A 107 -11.17 6.31 -21.09
N GLY A 108 -10.68 7.36 -20.43
CA GLY A 108 -11.49 8.54 -20.13
C GLY A 108 -10.79 9.58 -19.27
N SER A 109 -11.57 10.53 -18.76
CA SER A 109 -11.10 11.55 -17.84
C SER A 109 -12.17 11.90 -16.81
N TYR A 110 -11.78 12.12 -15.56
CA TYR A 110 -12.65 12.55 -14.47
C TYR A 110 -11.89 13.49 -13.55
N ASN A 111 -12.47 14.64 -13.18
CA ASN A 111 -11.80 15.69 -12.38
C ASN A 111 -10.39 16.08 -12.87
N GLY A 112 -10.15 16.03 -14.18
CA GLY A 112 -8.84 16.34 -14.80
C GLY A 112 -7.77 15.24 -14.65
N PHE A 113 -8.11 14.09 -14.06
CA PHE A 113 -7.31 12.86 -14.14
C PHE A 113 -7.70 12.09 -15.40
N THR A 114 -6.75 11.87 -16.31
CA THR A 114 -6.98 11.18 -17.59
C THR A 114 -6.32 9.82 -17.58
N TYR A 115 -7.12 8.76 -17.63
CA TYR A 115 -6.70 7.37 -17.43
C TYR A 115 -6.85 6.55 -18.72
N LYS A 116 -5.89 5.62 -18.90
CA LYS A 116 -5.98 4.55 -19.90
C LYS A 116 -6.28 3.25 -19.15
N GLY A 117 -7.55 2.86 -19.14
CA GLY A 117 -8.02 1.70 -18.38
C GLY A 117 -8.36 0.49 -19.26
N LYS A 118 -8.68 0.69 -20.54
CA LYS A 118 -9.25 -0.36 -21.41
C LYS A 118 -8.27 -1.52 -21.59
N ASN A 119 -8.55 -2.65 -20.95
CA ASN A 119 -7.65 -3.82 -20.89
C ASN A 119 -6.23 -3.48 -20.38
N ALA A 120 -6.06 -2.41 -19.61
CA ALA A 120 -4.76 -2.03 -19.06
C ALA A 120 -4.33 -3.04 -17.97
N ASN A 121 -3.06 -3.48 -18.04
CA ASN A 121 -2.45 -4.31 -17.00
C ASN A 121 -2.59 -3.63 -15.64
N LEU A 122 -2.97 -4.37 -14.59
CA LEU A 122 -3.11 -3.76 -13.27
C LEU A 122 -1.78 -3.32 -12.70
N GLN A 123 -0.71 -4.10 -12.88
CA GLN A 123 0.64 -3.64 -12.53
C GLN A 123 1.11 -2.58 -13.54
N GLY A 124 1.43 -1.39 -13.03
CA GLY A 124 1.68 -0.18 -13.83
C GLY A 124 0.43 0.65 -14.14
N LEU A 125 -0.74 0.27 -13.61
CA LEU A 125 -1.95 1.09 -13.74
C LEU A 125 -1.88 2.27 -12.77
N VAL A 126 -1.68 3.48 -13.31
CA VAL A 126 -2.06 4.72 -12.63
C VAL A 126 -3.60 4.74 -12.57
N PHE A 127 -4.15 4.47 -11.39
CA PHE A 127 -5.59 4.26 -11.18
C PHE A 127 -6.26 5.44 -10.47
N ALA A 128 -5.51 6.26 -9.73
CA ALA A 128 -5.99 7.53 -9.18
C ALA A 128 -5.00 8.67 -9.48
N GLY A 129 -5.51 9.90 -9.59
CA GLY A 129 -4.64 11.03 -9.84
C GLY A 129 -5.31 12.39 -9.96
N ASN A 130 -4.48 13.36 -10.38
CA ASN A 130 -4.80 14.79 -10.46
C ASN A 130 -5.27 15.40 -9.12
N MET A 131 -5.05 14.75 -7.99
CA MET A 131 -5.46 15.27 -6.67
C MET A 131 -4.60 16.49 -6.30
N GLN A 132 -5.25 17.62 -6.03
CA GLN A 132 -4.59 18.89 -5.73
C GLN A 132 -4.41 19.07 -4.22
N LYS A 133 -3.22 19.52 -3.82
CA LYS A 133 -2.89 19.83 -2.43
C LYS A 133 -3.76 20.97 -1.87
N GLN A 134 -4.36 20.77 -0.71
CA GLN A 134 -5.16 21.75 0.03
C GLN A 134 -4.32 22.34 1.17
N SER A 135 -3.45 23.30 0.85
CA SER A 135 -2.51 23.88 1.83
C SER A 135 -3.22 24.48 3.05
N GLY A 136 -2.75 24.14 4.26
CA GLY A 136 -3.34 24.58 5.53
C GLY A 136 -4.37 23.62 6.11
N THR A 137 -4.46 22.39 5.60
CA THR A 137 -5.33 21.33 6.14
C THR A 137 -4.58 20.26 6.94
N GLY A 138 -3.24 20.29 6.91
CA GLY A 138 -2.39 19.41 7.71
C GLY A 138 -2.24 19.84 9.17
N VAL A 139 -1.82 18.90 10.02
CA VAL A 139 -1.54 19.11 11.44
C VAL A 139 -0.09 18.70 11.70
N LYS A 140 0.75 19.66 12.14
CA LYS A 140 2.20 19.47 12.27
C LYS A 140 2.53 18.21 13.10
N GLY A 141 3.30 17.30 12.51
CA GLY A 141 3.73 16.05 13.14
C GLY A 141 2.67 14.95 13.20
N GLN A 142 1.43 15.19 12.76
CA GLN A 142 0.32 14.22 12.84
C GLN A 142 -0.27 13.85 11.48
N LYS A 143 -0.61 14.85 10.64
CA LYS A 143 -1.28 14.64 9.34
C LYS A 143 -0.75 15.61 8.28
N SER A 144 -0.60 15.14 7.03
CA SER A 144 -0.28 16.01 5.88
C SER A 144 -1.44 16.94 5.55
N ASP A 145 -1.19 17.93 4.70
CA ASP A 145 -2.29 18.54 3.94
C ASP A 145 -3.02 17.47 3.12
N VAL A 146 -4.33 17.66 2.96
CA VAL A 146 -5.21 16.81 2.13
C VAL A 146 -4.90 17.04 0.65
N TYR A 147 -4.95 15.98 -0.15
CA TYR A 147 -4.89 16.01 -1.61
C TYR A 147 -6.23 15.54 -2.15
N LYS A 148 -7.00 16.40 -2.83
CA LYS A 148 -8.38 16.07 -3.27
C LYS A 148 -8.75 16.68 -4.61
N ASN A 149 -10.03 16.59 -4.99
CA ASN A 149 -10.55 16.96 -6.30
C ASN A 149 -9.85 16.19 -7.45
N GLY A 150 -9.35 14.99 -7.16
CA GLY A 150 -8.82 14.08 -8.18
C GLY A 150 -9.91 13.15 -8.70
N GLY A 151 -9.50 12.24 -9.57
CA GLY A 151 -10.32 11.10 -10.01
C GLY A 151 -9.65 9.78 -9.65
N VAL A 152 -10.46 8.75 -9.43
CA VAL A 152 -10.02 7.35 -9.30
C VAL A 152 -10.90 6.45 -10.14
N ILE A 153 -10.30 5.51 -10.87
CA ILE A 153 -10.99 4.39 -11.52
C ILE A 153 -10.83 3.14 -10.67
N ASN A 154 -11.93 2.48 -10.35
CA ASN A 154 -11.94 1.20 -9.64
C ASN A 154 -11.66 0.05 -10.63
N PRO A 155 -10.55 -0.70 -10.52
CA PRO A 155 -10.25 -1.77 -11.47
C PRO A 155 -11.19 -2.98 -11.38
N ASN A 156 -12.02 -3.07 -10.33
CA ASN A 156 -12.92 -4.21 -10.14
C ASN A 156 -14.23 -4.09 -10.93
N ASP A 157 -14.78 -2.88 -11.10
CA ASP A 157 -16.03 -2.62 -11.84
C ASP A 157 -15.90 -1.61 -12.99
N GLY A 158 -14.74 -0.97 -13.15
CA GLY A 158 -14.47 0.00 -14.21
C GLY A 158 -15.14 1.38 -14.01
N LYS A 159 -15.78 1.62 -12.85
CA LYS A 159 -16.42 2.91 -12.55
C LYS A 159 -15.41 3.93 -12.05
N VAL A 160 -15.77 5.21 -12.18
CA VAL A 160 -14.97 6.36 -11.71
C VAL A 160 -15.65 7.12 -10.59
N TYR A 161 -14.82 7.64 -9.69
CA TYR A 161 -15.21 8.35 -8.48
C TYR A 161 -14.30 9.56 -8.26
N ALA A 162 -14.74 10.51 -7.43
CA ALA A 162 -13.85 11.55 -6.92
C ALA A 162 -12.84 10.92 -5.95
N SER A 163 -11.59 11.39 -6.00
CA SER A 163 -10.51 10.87 -5.18
C SER A 163 -9.97 11.94 -4.22
N GLU A 164 -9.76 11.52 -2.96
CA GLU A 164 -9.10 12.27 -1.90
C GLU A 164 -8.11 11.36 -1.16
N ALA A 165 -7.01 11.93 -0.67
CA ALA A 165 -5.96 11.24 0.06
C ALA A 165 -5.30 12.16 1.11
N GLN A 166 -4.87 11.59 2.25
CA GLN A 166 -4.11 12.30 3.28
C GLN A 166 -3.19 11.33 4.03
N VAL A 167 -1.95 11.72 4.27
CA VAL A 167 -1.07 10.98 5.19
C VAL A 167 -1.46 11.33 6.62
N GLN A 168 -1.62 10.33 7.46
CA GLN A 168 -2.03 10.42 8.86
C GLN A 168 -1.05 9.63 9.75
N ASP A 169 -1.36 9.56 11.05
CA ASP A 169 -0.61 8.77 12.04
C ASP A 169 0.91 9.02 12.03
N GLY A 170 1.31 10.30 11.96
CA GLY A 170 2.72 10.70 11.95
C GLY A 170 3.51 10.29 10.70
N GLY A 171 2.84 9.75 9.68
CA GLY A 171 3.47 9.25 8.45
C GLY A 171 3.24 7.76 8.19
N GLU A 172 2.66 7.00 9.13
CA GLU A 172 2.48 5.55 8.97
C GLU A 172 1.34 5.17 8.01
N THR A 173 0.27 5.97 7.94
CA THR A 173 -0.98 5.60 7.25
C THR A 173 -1.30 6.60 6.15
N MET A 174 -1.67 6.11 4.97
CA MET A 174 -2.36 6.89 3.94
C MET A 174 -3.86 6.59 4.06
N TYR A 175 -4.63 7.58 4.49
CA TYR A 175 -6.08 7.59 4.28
C TYR A 175 -6.33 7.90 2.80
N ALA A 176 -7.14 7.07 2.14
CA ALA A 176 -7.56 7.24 0.75
C ALA A 176 -9.07 7.05 0.63
N LYS A 177 -9.74 7.91 -0.14
CA LYS A 177 -11.20 7.94 -0.32
C LYS A 177 -11.58 7.88 -1.79
N ALA A 178 -12.58 7.05 -2.11
CA ALA A 178 -13.33 7.07 -3.36
C ALA A 178 -14.77 7.51 -3.07
N ALA A 179 -15.23 8.63 -3.64
CA ALA A 179 -16.53 9.23 -3.38
C ALA A 179 -17.38 9.39 -4.65
N TYR A 180 -18.66 8.99 -4.58
CA TYR A 180 -19.63 9.21 -5.64
C TYR A 180 -20.30 10.58 -5.47
N ILE A 181 -19.88 11.54 -6.31
CA ILE A 181 -20.34 12.93 -6.27
C ILE A 181 -21.36 13.18 -7.38
N VAL A 182 -22.52 13.70 -7.01
CA VAL A 182 -23.61 14.09 -7.92
C VAL A 182 -24.02 15.52 -7.60
N TRP A 183 -23.91 16.42 -8.58
CA TRP A 183 -24.31 17.84 -8.46
C TRP A 183 -23.66 18.55 -7.25
N GLY A 184 -22.39 18.23 -6.98
CA GLY A 184 -21.62 18.78 -5.85
C GLY A 184 -21.91 18.14 -4.48
N LYS A 185 -22.83 17.18 -4.39
CA LYS A 185 -23.13 16.44 -3.16
C LYS A 185 -22.53 15.04 -3.21
N GLU A 186 -21.95 14.59 -2.10
CA GLU A 186 -21.55 13.20 -1.92
C GLU A 186 -22.79 12.35 -1.60
N LEU A 187 -23.01 11.28 -2.37
CA LEU A 187 -24.12 10.33 -2.16
C LEU A 187 -23.66 9.00 -1.52
N GLY A 188 -22.35 8.82 -1.36
CA GLY A 188 -21.73 7.65 -0.76
C GLY A 188 -20.24 7.57 -1.10
N SER A 189 -19.48 6.88 -0.27
CA SER A 189 -18.04 6.71 -0.44
C SER A 189 -17.54 5.39 0.15
N LYS A 190 -16.31 5.01 -0.21
CA LYS A 190 -15.50 4.03 0.50
C LYS A 190 -14.15 4.63 0.85
N ASP A 191 -13.72 4.38 2.08
CA ASP A 191 -12.43 4.73 2.64
C ASP A 191 -11.46 3.53 2.62
N ALA A 192 -10.17 3.79 2.72
CA ALA A 192 -9.11 2.78 2.94
C ALA A 192 -7.89 3.41 3.63
N HIS A 193 -7.13 2.59 4.35
CA HIS A 193 -6.07 2.96 5.29
C HIS A 193 -4.79 2.16 4.97
N TRP A 194 -4.05 2.60 3.96
CA TRP A 194 -2.87 1.88 3.49
C TRP A 194 -1.68 2.18 4.40
N LYS A 195 -0.86 1.18 4.75
CA LYS A 195 0.33 1.40 5.61
C LYS A 195 1.59 1.62 4.78
N ARG A 196 2.41 2.59 5.19
CA ARG A 196 3.70 2.89 4.54
C ARG A 196 4.66 1.72 4.69
N ILE A 197 5.34 1.36 3.61
CA ILE A 197 6.41 0.35 3.59
C ILE A 197 7.71 0.96 3.03
N SER A 198 8.87 0.34 3.30
CA SER A 198 10.11 0.82 2.71
C SER A 198 10.21 0.43 1.23
N LYS A 199 11.11 1.09 0.49
CA LYS A 199 11.43 0.67 -0.88
C LYS A 199 12.00 -0.75 -0.93
N ALA A 200 12.76 -1.16 0.09
CA ALA A 200 13.35 -2.51 0.15
C ALA A 200 12.26 -3.60 0.28
N ASP A 201 11.24 -3.35 1.11
CA ASP A 201 10.10 -4.26 1.26
C ASP A 201 9.33 -4.37 -0.06
N TYR A 202 9.07 -3.24 -0.73
CA TYR A 202 8.38 -3.22 -2.01
C TYR A 202 9.17 -3.96 -3.13
N GLU A 203 10.48 -3.71 -3.30
CA GLU A 203 11.25 -4.40 -4.36
C GLU A 203 11.38 -5.90 -4.07
N LYS A 204 11.43 -6.32 -2.78
CA LYS A 204 11.36 -7.73 -2.38
C LYS A 204 10.01 -8.35 -2.75
N VAL A 205 8.90 -7.74 -2.32
CA VAL A 205 7.54 -8.23 -2.61
C VAL A 205 7.26 -8.25 -4.12
N LYS A 206 7.88 -7.35 -4.88
CA LYS A 206 7.85 -7.34 -6.35
C LYS A 206 8.68 -8.45 -7.00
N ALA A 207 9.81 -8.85 -6.40
CA ALA A 207 10.58 -10.01 -6.85
C ALA A 207 9.84 -11.34 -6.54
N ASP A 208 9.18 -11.43 -5.39
CA ASP A 208 8.38 -12.59 -4.99
C ASP A 208 7.07 -12.70 -5.81
N CYS A 209 6.33 -11.59 -5.91
CA CYS A 209 4.91 -11.55 -6.28
C CYS A 209 4.54 -10.50 -7.33
N GLY A 210 5.51 -9.81 -7.95
CA GLY A 210 5.26 -8.98 -9.13
C GLY A 210 4.78 -9.84 -10.30
N VAL A 211 3.91 -9.30 -11.14
CA VAL A 211 3.40 -9.98 -12.35
C VAL A 211 4.14 -9.54 -13.61
N THR A 212 4.24 -10.46 -14.57
CA THR A 212 4.78 -10.21 -15.91
C THR A 212 3.79 -9.45 -16.79
N SER A 213 4.21 -9.02 -17.98
CA SER A 213 3.30 -8.50 -19.02
C SER A 213 2.26 -9.52 -19.53
N LYS A 214 2.41 -10.81 -19.18
CA LYS A 214 1.41 -11.87 -19.42
C LYS A 214 0.49 -12.11 -18.20
N GLY A 215 0.65 -11.34 -17.12
CA GLY A 215 -0.15 -11.42 -15.91
C GLY A 215 0.16 -12.61 -14.97
N VAL A 216 0.92 -13.61 -15.41
CA VAL A 216 1.49 -14.61 -14.49
C VAL A 216 2.49 -13.92 -13.54
N TYR A 217 2.56 -14.37 -12.29
CA TYR A 217 3.63 -13.99 -11.36
C TYR A 217 5.00 -14.22 -12.01
N ALA A 218 5.96 -13.33 -11.78
CA ALA A 218 7.32 -13.42 -12.31
C ALA A 218 8.09 -14.62 -11.74
N ASN A 219 7.70 -15.07 -10.54
CA ASN A 219 8.04 -16.35 -9.96
C ASN A 219 6.89 -17.34 -10.23
N ASP A 220 7.11 -18.33 -11.09
CA ASP A 220 6.10 -19.31 -11.53
C ASP A 220 5.96 -20.52 -10.57
N ASN A 221 6.76 -20.57 -9.51
CA ASN A 221 6.67 -21.58 -8.46
C ASN A 221 5.27 -21.58 -7.82
N SER A 222 4.65 -22.76 -7.73
CA SER A 222 3.29 -22.94 -7.20
C SER A 222 3.15 -22.60 -5.72
N GLU A 223 4.19 -22.84 -4.90
CA GLU A 223 4.19 -22.39 -3.50
C GLU A 223 4.28 -20.88 -3.40
N VAL A 224 5.12 -20.23 -4.22
CA VAL A 224 5.26 -18.77 -4.22
C VAL A 224 3.95 -18.12 -4.66
N THR A 225 3.36 -18.63 -5.74
CA THR A 225 2.00 -18.29 -6.18
C THR A 225 0.96 -18.39 -5.05
N ALA A 226 1.00 -19.45 -4.22
CA ALA A 226 0.07 -19.61 -3.10
C ALA A 226 0.38 -18.65 -1.93
N LYS A 227 1.67 -18.38 -1.68
CA LYS A 227 2.15 -17.40 -0.69
C LYS A 227 1.78 -15.96 -1.11
N CYS A 228 1.78 -15.62 -2.39
CA CYS A 228 1.43 -14.28 -2.88
C CYS A 228 -0.05 -13.89 -2.65
N ILE A 229 -0.98 -14.84 -2.82
CA ILE A 229 -2.41 -14.62 -2.51
C ILE A 229 -2.62 -14.36 -1.01
N ASN A 230 -1.76 -14.95 -0.16
CA ASN A 230 -1.85 -14.91 1.29
C ASN A 230 -0.60 -14.23 1.90
N TYR A 231 -0.08 -13.16 1.26
CA TYR A 231 1.25 -12.66 1.57
C TYR A 231 1.32 -12.18 3.04
N PRO A 232 2.19 -12.73 3.90
CA PRO A 232 2.04 -12.54 5.34
C PRO A 232 2.28 -11.08 5.73
N VAL A 233 1.32 -10.47 6.43
CA VAL A 233 1.35 -9.04 6.81
C VAL A 233 2.67 -8.63 7.50
N GLY A 234 3.23 -9.51 8.34
CA GLY A 234 4.52 -9.27 9.01
C GLY A 234 5.74 -9.15 8.09
N GLN A 235 5.67 -9.62 6.84
CA GLN A 235 6.74 -9.45 5.84
C GLN A 235 6.87 -8.00 5.33
N PHE A 236 5.88 -7.14 5.59
CA PHE A 236 5.91 -5.70 5.31
C PHE A 236 6.41 -4.86 6.49
N GLY A 237 6.68 -5.46 7.65
CA GLY A 237 7.04 -4.74 8.88
C GLY A 237 5.92 -3.93 9.54
N VAL A 238 4.69 -3.99 9.03
CA VAL A 238 3.54 -3.21 9.50
C VAL A 238 2.44 -4.10 10.12
N LYS A 239 1.39 -3.47 10.65
CA LYS A 239 0.16 -4.14 11.11
C LYS A 239 -1.00 -3.81 10.16
N SER A 240 -1.92 -4.75 9.99
CA SER A 240 -3.20 -4.52 9.30
C SER A 240 -4.09 -3.56 10.11
N PRO A 241 -4.92 -2.72 9.47
CA PRO A 241 -5.74 -1.71 10.17
C PRO A 241 -7.07 -2.22 10.75
N VAL A 242 -7.42 -3.51 10.57
CA VAL A 242 -8.81 -4.01 10.61
C VAL A 242 -9.02 -5.36 11.29
#